data_AF-A0A2H9LGW9-F1
#
_entry.id   AF-A0A2H9LGW9-F1
#
_cell.length_a   1.000
_cell.length_b   1.000
_cell.length_c   1.000
_cell.angle_alpha   90.00
_cell.angle_beta   90.00
_cell.angle_gamma   90.00
#
_symmetry.space_group_name_H-M   'P 1'
#
loop_
_entity.id
_entity.type
_entity.pdbx_description
1 polymer ?
#
loop_
_entity_poly.entity_id
_entity_poly.type
_entity_poly.pdbx_seq_one_letter_code
_entity_poly.pdbx_strand_id
1 'polypeptide(L)'
;MTQQIVNQDYVQSNGLQVVLQQLSETNETELVEQIFALSDRPEVLGLLIYKLMLERKHTNELMEGLNKKYDSLLKILEQKQGGNSLSPLSEQEVTDIEKLFLTDQDKSILRQAKGKDWISAKDIKDSVGYKGLNAASQRLNKLHKEGYLEKQRIGQQVVFVLSSKYTH
;
A
#
# COMPACT_ATOMS: atom_id res chain seq x y z
N MET A 1 7.60 -63.53 38.72
CA MET A 1 8.20 -62.21 39.06
C MET A 1 8.07 -61.32 37.83
N THR A 2 6.85 -60.85 37.54
CA THR A 2 6.54 -60.26 36.23
C THR A 2 5.48 -59.18 36.37
N GLN A 3 5.74 -58.16 37.18
CA GLN A 3 4.89 -56.97 37.28
C GLN A 3 5.71 -55.74 37.69
N GLN A 4 6.63 -55.27 36.87
CA GLN A 4 7.23 -53.93 37.06
C GLN A 4 7.52 -53.14 35.77
N ILE A 5 7.21 -53.64 34.56
CA ILE A 5 7.60 -52.95 33.31
C ILE A 5 6.48 -52.07 32.71
N VAL A 6 5.23 -52.17 33.17
CA VAL A 6 4.09 -51.54 32.46
C VAL A 6 3.85 -50.05 32.82
N ASN A 7 4.56 -49.48 33.80
CA ASN A 7 4.22 -48.14 34.32
C ASN A 7 5.02 -46.96 33.75
N GLN A 8 5.98 -47.18 32.84
CA GLN A 8 6.83 -46.08 32.35
C GLN A 8 6.35 -45.46 31.03
N ASP A 9 5.66 -46.23 30.18
CA ASP A 9 5.18 -45.75 28.88
C ASP A 9 3.82 -45.03 28.97
N TYR A 10 3.01 -45.33 29.99
CA TYR A 10 1.69 -44.69 30.20
C TYR A 10 1.78 -43.27 30.80
N VAL A 11 2.92 -42.93 31.41
CA VAL A 11 3.18 -41.60 31.99
C VAL A 11 3.69 -40.62 30.93
N GLN A 12 4.35 -41.10 29.87
CA GLN A 12 4.88 -40.25 28.79
C GLN A 12 3.81 -39.80 27.78
N SER A 13 2.75 -40.57 27.56
CA SER A 13 1.66 -40.19 26.64
C SER A 13 0.79 -39.06 27.17
N ASN A 14 0.61 -38.97 28.50
CA ASN A 14 -0.18 -37.91 29.13
C ASN A 14 0.55 -36.57 29.17
N GLY A 15 1.89 -36.55 29.28
CA GLY A 15 2.66 -35.31 29.28
C GLY A 15 2.58 -34.54 27.96
N LEU A 16 2.61 -35.25 26.82
CA LEU A 16 2.50 -34.63 25.50
C LEU A 16 1.08 -34.11 25.20
N GLN A 17 0.05 -34.79 25.69
CA GLN A 17 -1.34 -34.31 25.55
C GLN A 17 -1.61 -33.07 26.41
N VAL A 18 -1.04 -33.00 27.62
CA VAL A 18 -1.15 -31.83 28.51
C VAL A 18 -0.44 -30.61 27.92
N VAL A 19 0.75 -30.79 27.33
CA VAL A 19 1.46 -29.71 26.62
C VAL A 19 0.62 -29.20 25.44
N LEU A 20 0.01 -30.09 24.65
CA LEU A 20 -0.85 -29.70 23.53
C LEU A 20 -2.09 -28.89 23.97
N GLN A 21 -2.64 -29.18 25.15
CA GLN A 21 -3.80 -28.48 25.70
C GLN A 21 -3.43 -27.13 26.35
N GLN A 22 -2.21 -26.99 26.87
CA GLN A 22 -1.70 -25.73 27.45
C GLN A 22 -1.23 -24.71 26.41
N LEU A 23 -1.05 -25.11 25.15
CA LEU A 23 -0.67 -24.22 24.05
C LEU A 23 -1.76 -23.20 23.65
N SER A 24 -2.98 -23.29 24.17
CA SER A 24 -4.08 -22.37 23.83
C SER A 24 -4.39 -21.31 24.89
N GLU A 25 -3.91 -21.43 26.14
CA GLU A 25 -4.44 -20.63 27.26
C GLU A 25 -3.39 -20.00 28.20
N THR A 26 -2.08 -20.10 27.93
CA THR A 26 -1.04 -19.65 28.89
C THR A 26 -0.15 -18.51 28.40
N ASN A 27 0.38 -17.73 29.36
CA ASN A 27 1.32 -16.62 29.16
C ASN A 27 2.53 -17.08 28.32
N GLU A 28 2.75 -16.46 27.16
CA GLU A 28 3.70 -16.92 26.12
C GLU A 28 5.13 -17.11 26.65
N THR A 29 5.54 -16.37 27.68
CA THR A 29 6.88 -16.40 28.26
C THR A 29 7.17 -17.68 29.05
N GLU A 30 6.21 -18.20 29.81
CA GLU A 30 6.40 -19.42 30.62
C GLU A 30 6.44 -20.68 29.75
N LEU A 31 5.74 -20.65 28.62
CA LEU A 31 5.74 -21.74 27.64
C LEU A 31 7.08 -21.84 26.91
N VAL A 32 7.69 -20.70 26.57
CA VAL A 32 9.00 -20.65 25.92
C VAL A 32 10.08 -21.28 26.82
N GLU A 33 10.09 -20.97 28.12
CA GLU A 33 11.04 -21.57 29.06
C GLU A 33 10.90 -23.09 29.19
N GLN A 34 9.66 -23.60 29.22
CA GLN A 34 9.39 -25.03 29.27
C GLN A 34 9.78 -25.76 27.98
N ILE A 35 9.56 -25.13 26.82
CA ILE A 35 9.98 -25.65 25.52
C ILE A 35 11.51 -25.69 25.41
N PHE A 36 12.20 -24.65 25.90
CA PHE A 36 13.67 -24.65 25.94
C PHE A 36 14.22 -25.74 26.86
N ALA A 37 13.62 -25.97 28.03
CA ALA A 37 14.02 -27.04 28.94
C ALA A 37 13.82 -28.45 28.35
N LEU A 38 12.90 -28.60 27.39
CA LEU A 38 12.60 -29.85 26.70
C LEU A 38 13.23 -29.94 25.30
N SER A 39 14.00 -28.93 24.89
CA SER A 39 14.55 -28.80 23.53
C SER A 39 15.62 -29.84 23.17
N ASP A 40 16.22 -30.48 24.17
CA ASP A 40 17.17 -31.58 23.98
C ASP A 40 16.52 -32.85 23.39
N ARG A 41 15.19 -32.93 23.40
CA ARG A 41 14.44 -34.08 22.87
C ARG A 41 14.12 -33.87 21.39
N PRO A 42 14.57 -34.77 20.48
CA PRO A 42 14.32 -34.62 19.05
C PRO A 42 12.82 -34.68 18.69
N GLU A 43 11.99 -35.33 19.50
CA GLU A 43 10.54 -35.41 19.29
C GLU A 43 9.85 -34.05 19.49
N VAL A 44 10.32 -33.26 20.46
CA VAL A 44 9.80 -31.91 20.75
C VAL A 44 10.17 -30.96 19.62
N LEU A 45 11.41 -31.06 19.12
CA LEU A 45 11.86 -30.30 17.95
C LEU A 45 11.04 -30.67 16.70
N GLY A 46 10.78 -31.96 16.47
CA GLY A 46 9.94 -32.41 15.37
C GLY A 46 8.51 -31.86 15.43
N LEU A 47 7.92 -31.84 16.62
CA LEU A 47 6.59 -31.25 16.85
C LEU A 47 6.58 -29.73 16.62
N LEU A 48 7.61 -29.02 17.08
CA LEU A 48 7.74 -27.58 16.88
C LEU A 48 7.90 -27.23 15.39
N ILE A 49 8.74 -27.97 14.66
CA ILE A 49 8.89 -27.80 13.21
C ILE A 49 7.57 -28.08 12.50
N TYR A 50 6.85 -29.14 12.87
CA TYR A 50 5.54 -29.45 12.30
C TYR A 50 4.53 -28.32 12.55
N LYS A 51 4.46 -27.79 13.78
CA LYS A 51 3.58 -26.67 14.12
C LYS A 51 3.95 -25.40 13.34
N LEU A 52 5.24 -25.10 13.20
CA LEU A 52 5.73 -23.99 12.37
C LEU A 52 5.34 -24.16 10.90
N MET A 53 5.42 -25.38 10.36
CA MET A 53 4.97 -25.66 8.99
C MET A 53 3.46 -25.43 8.82
N LEU A 54 2.64 -25.81 9.81
CA LEU A 54 1.20 -25.54 9.81
C LEU A 54 0.89 -24.03 9.84
N GLU A 55 1.53 -23.28 10.73
CA GLU A 55 1.33 -21.82 10.81
C GLU A 55 1.78 -21.12 9.51
N ARG A 56 2.88 -21.59 8.91
CA ARG A 56 3.34 -21.09 7.61
C ARG A 56 2.34 -21.39 6.50
N LYS A 57 1.76 -22.60 6.47
CA LYS A 57 0.71 -22.96 5.51
C LYS A 57 -0.51 -22.06 5.68
N HIS A 58 -0.98 -21.89 6.91
CA HIS A 58 -2.12 -21.03 7.22
C HIS A 58 -1.86 -19.56 6.83
N THR A 59 -0.66 -19.05 7.10
CA THR A 59 -0.24 -17.70 6.69
C THR A 59 -0.25 -17.55 5.18
N ASN A 60 0.26 -18.54 4.44
CA ASN A 60 0.26 -18.51 2.98
C ASN A 60 -1.17 -18.51 2.41
N GLU A 61 -2.08 -19.30 2.97
CA GLU A 61 -3.50 -19.32 2.57
C GLU A 61 -4.17 -17.97 2.85
N LEU A 62 -3.88 -17.35 4.00
CA LEU A 62 -4.34 -16.00 4.32
C LEU A 62 -3.81 -14.98 3.31
N MET A 63 -2.52 -15.03 2.98
CA MET A 63 -1.88 -14.14 2.00
C MET A 63 -2.50 -14.32 0.60
N GLU A 64 -2.74 -15.56 0.18
CA GLU A 64 -3.42 -15.84 -1.08
C GLU A 64 -4.85 -15.28 -1.08
N GLY A 65 -5.57 -15.43 0.03
CA GLY A 65 -6.90 -14.84 0.22
C GLY A 65 -6.90 -13.32 0.16
N LEU A 66 -5.90 -12.67 0.77
CA LEU A 66 -5.71 -11.23 0.69
C LEU A 66 -5.41 -10.78 -0.74
N ASN A 67 -4.50 -11.45 -1.44
CA ASN A 67 -4.18 -11.15 -2.84
C ASN A 67 -5.41 -11.25 -3.74
N LYS A 68 -6.22 -12.32 -3.60
CA LYS A 68 -7.47 -12.46 -4.34
C LYS A 68 -8.45 -11.31 -4.06
N LYS A 69 -8.53 -10.82 -2.82
CA LYS A 69 -9.35 -9.66 -2.46
C LYS A 69 -8.81 -8.38 -3.09
N TYR A 70 -7.49 -8.17 -3.07
CA TYR A 70 -6.85 -7.03 -3.75
C TYR A 70 -7.13 -7.05 -5.25
N ASP A 71 -6.98 -8.19 -5.91
CA ASP A 71 -7.28 -8.33 -7.34
C ASP A 71 -8.75 -8.03 -7.64
N SER A 72 -9.66 -8.50 -6.78
CA SER A 72 -11.08 -8.18 -6.92
C SER A 72 -11.36 -6.70 -6.74
N LEU A 73 -10.72 -6.04 -5.78
CA LEU A 73 -10.87 -4.59 -5.56
C LEU A 73 -10.30 -3.80 -6.74
N LEU A 74 -9.14 -4.20 -7.25
CA LEU A 74 -8.51 -3.59 -8.41
C LEU A 74 -9.43 -3.67 -9.63
N LYS A 75 -9.98 -4.85 -9.92
CA LYS A 75 -10.97 -5.04 -11.00
C LYS A 75 -12.22 -4.17 -10.83
N ILE A 76 -12.73 -4.03 -9.60
CA ILE A 76 -13.88 -3.16 -9.32
C ILE A 76 -13.52 -1.69 -9.57
N LEU A 77 -12.31 -1.26 -9.20
CA LEU A 77 -11.83 0.09 -9.46
C LEU A 77 -11.64 0.34 -10.96
N GLU A 78 -11.03 -0.59 -11.69
CA GLU A 78 -10.88 -0.53 -13.15
C GLU A 78 -12.23 -0.47 -13.87
N GLN A 79 -13.21 -1.27 -13.45
CA GLN A 79 -14.56 -1.25 -14.03
C GLN A 79 -15.32 0.04 -13.70
N LYS A 80 -15.20 0.56 -12.48
CA LYS A 80 -15.78 1.87 -12.10
C LYS A 80 -15.08 3.05 -12.78
N GLN A 81 -13.82 2.87 -13.17
CA GLN A 81 -13.02 3.80 -13.96
C GLN A 81 -13.11 3.54 -15.47
N GLY A 82 -14.13 2.81 -15.94
CA GLY A 82 -14.42 2.61 -17.36
C GLY A 82 -14.45 3.94 -18.12
N GLY A 83 -13.31 4.29 -18.72
CA GLY A 83 -13.09 5.54 -19.43
C GLY A 83 -11.67 6.10 -19.39
N ASN A 84 -10.76 5.65 -18.52
CA ASN A 84 -9.34 6.06 -18.61
C ASN A 84 -8.39 4.90 -18.28
N SER A 85 -7.86 4.31 -19.34
CA SER A 85 -6.96 3.17 -19.40
C SER A 85 -5.78 3.28 -18.42
N LEU A 86 -5.79 2.46 -17.36
CA LEU A 86 -4.58 2.00 -16.68
C LEU A 86 -4.17 0.65 -17.28
N SER A 87 -3.93 0.65 -18.59
CA SER A 87 -3.03 -0.32 -19.18
C SER A 87 -1.63 -0.14 -18.55
N PRO A 88 -0.82 -1.21 -18.38
CA PRO A 88 0.60 -1.06 -18.07
C PRO A 88 1.29 -0.53 -19.34
N LEU A 89 1.02 0.73 -19.66
CA LEU A 89 1.72 1.50 -20.67
C LEU A 89 3.11 1.75 -20.09
N SER A 90 4.09 1.16 -20.76
CA SER A 90 5.48 1.62 -20.86
C SER A 90 5.90 2.68 -19.84
N GLU A 91 6.87 2.34 -19.00
CA GLU A 91 7.60 3.23 -18.07
C GLU A 91 8.32 4.43 -18.74
N GLN A 92 8.01 4.72 -19.99
CA GLN A 92 8.52 5.85 -20.76
C GLN A 92 7.38 6.85 -20.92
N GLU A 93 7.53 8.01 -20.27
CA GLU A 93 6.65 9.18 -20.33
C GLU A 93 5.46 9.27 -19.35
N VAL A 94 5.61 8.75 -18.12
CA VAL A 94 4.86 9.34 -16.99
C VAL A 94 5.38 10.76 -16.82
N THR A 95 4.67 11.73 -17.40
CA THR A 95 5.02 13.16 -17.31
C THR A 95 5.32 13.52 -15.85
N ASP A 96 6.36 14.31 -15.59
CA ASP A 96 6.77 14.67 -14.22
C ASP A 96 5.61 15.22 -13.38
N ILE A 97 4.60 15.80 -14.04
CA ILE A 97 3.36 16.30 -13.47
C ILE A 97 2.55 15.20 -12.74
N GLU A 98 2.54 13.96 -13.22
CA GLU A 98 1.76 12.88 -12.60
C GLU A 98 2.38 12.39 -11.29
N LYS A 99 3.71 12.49 -11.16
CA LYS A 99 4.46 12.17 -9.95
C LYS A 99 4.31 13.23 -8.85
N LEU A 100 3.79 14.41 -9.18
CA LEU A 100 3.56 15.46 -8.19
C LEU A 100 2.40 15.11 -7.26
N PHE A 101 2.59 15.35 -5.96
CA PHE A 101 1.55 15.27 -4.93
C PHE A 101 0.61 16.48 -4.99
N LEU A 102 -0.12 16.58 -6.10
CA LEU A 102 -1.07 17.66 -6.39
C LEU A 102 -2.48 17.11 -6.52
N THR A 103 -3.47 17.98 -6.30
CA THR A 103 -4.87 17.64 -6.55
C THR A 103 -5.12 17.43 -8.04
N ASP A 104 -6.13 16.63 -8.41
CA ASP A 104 -6.45 16.37 -9.83
C ASP A 104 -6.73 17.66 -10.62
N GLN A 105 -7.33 18.65 -9.96
CA GLN A 105 -7.54 19.98 -10.53
C GLN A 105 -6.23 20.69 -10.84
N ASP A 106 -5.28 20.66 -9.91
CA ASP A 106 -3.97 21.29 -10.08
C ASP A 106 -3.16 20.56 -11.18
N LYS A 107 -3.23 19.23 -11.23
CA LYS A 107 -2.63 18.42 -12.32
C LYS A 107 -3.23 18.78 -13.68
N SER A 108 -4.55 18.95 -13.76
CA SER A 108 -5.23 19.38 -14.99
C SER A 108 -4.77 20.76 -15.47
N ILE A 109 -4.59 21.71 -14.55
CA ILE A 109 -4.06 23.05 -14.87
C ILE A 109 -2.64 22.95 -15.43
N LEU A 110 -1.77 22.14 -14.82
CA LEU A 110 -0.39 21.95 -15.30
C LEU A 110 -0.33 21.23 -16.66
N ARG A 111 -1.20 20.24 -16.90
CA ARG A 111 -1.33 19.62 -18.23
C ARG A 111 -1.74 20.63 -19.30
N GLN A 112 -2.63 21.56 -18.97
CA GLN A 112 -3.00 22.64 -19.88
C GLN A 112 -1.85 23.63 -20.12
N ALA A 113 -1.06 23.95 -19.09
CA ALA A 113 0.15 24.77 -19.22
C ALA A 113 1.29 24.06 -19.97
N LYS A 114 1.28 22.72 -20.05
CA LYS A 114 2.21 21.96 -20.89
C LYS A 114 1.76 21.93 -22.36
N GLY A 115 0.45 21.88 -22.61
CA GLY A 115 -0.12 21.89 -23.96
C GLY A 115 -0.23 23.28 -24.60
N LYS A 116 -0.28 24.35 -23.79
CA LYS A 116 -0.26 25.75 -24.22
C LYS A 116 0.98 26.43 -23.65
N ASP A 117 1.75 27.13 -24.47
CA ASP A 117 2.96 27.86 -24.01
C ASP A 117 2.69 28.81 -22.82
N TRP A 118 1.46 29.30 -22.70
CA TRP A 118 1.00 30.14 -21.61
C TRP A 118 -0.49 29.94 -21.33
N ILE A 119 -0.90 30.18 -20.09
CA ILE A 119 -2.30 30.09 -19.65
C ILE A 119 -2.71 31.35 -18.87
N SER A 120 -3.96 31.78 -19.06
CA SER A 120 -4.55 32.87 -18.29
C SER A 120 -5.61 32.37 -17.31
N ALA A 121 -6.00 33.20 -16.35
CA ALA A 121 -7.10 32.88 -15.43
C ALA A 121 -8.44 32.67 -16.16
N LYS A 122 -8.62 33.24 -17.36
CA LYS A 122 -9.81 33.04 -18.18
C LYS A 122 -9.82 31.63 -18.77
N ASP A 123 -8.70 31.18 -19.33
CA ASP A 123 -8.57 29.83 -19.90
C ASP A 123 -8.88 28.75 -18.86
N ILE A 124 -8.32 28.91 -17.65
CA ILE A 124 -8.50 27.94 -16.56
C ILE A 124 -9.91 27.96 -16.00
N LYS A 125 -10.57 29.12 -15.97
CA LYS A 125 -11.96 29.21 -15.53
C LYS A 125 -12.86 28.37 -16.44
N ASP A 126 -12.70 28.52 -17.75
CA ASP A 126 -13.55 27.88 -18.74
C ASP A 126 -13.25 26.37 -18.85
N SER A 127 -11.98 25.96 -18.70
CA SER A 127 -11.58 24.55 -18.81
C SER A 127 -11.82 23.71 -17.55
N VAL A 128 -11.60 24.28 -16.35
CA VAL A 128 -11.75 23.56 -15.06
C VAL A 128 -13.13 23.79 -14.44
N GLY A 129 -13.95 24.69 -15.00
CA GLY A 129 -15.32 24.93 -14.55
C GLY A 129 -15.43 25.78 -13.28
N TYR A 130 -14.48 26.70 -13.06
CA TYR A 130 -14.56 27.60 -11.90
C TYR A 130 -15.71 28.60 -12.04
N LYS A 131 -16.46 28.82 -10.94
CA LYS A 131 -17.56 29.79 -10.90
C LYS A 131 -17.13 31.23 -11.22
N GLY A 132 -15.90 31.61 -10.88
CA GLY A 132 -15.39 32.97 -11.08
C GLY A 132 -13.90 33.05 -11.37
N LEU A 133 -13.48 34.15 -12.00
CA LEU A 133 -12.08 34.45 -12.36
C LEU A 133 -11.15 34.49 -11.14
N ASN A 134 -11.66 34.94 -9.99
CA ASN A 134 -10.87 34.99 -8.76
C ASN A 134 -10.45 33.61 -8.26
N ALA A 135 -11.31 32.59 -8.39
CA ALA A 135 -10.96 31.23 -7.97
C ALA A 135 -9.82 30.67 -8.83
N ALA A 136 -9.91 30.84 -10.16
CA ALA A 136 -8.86 30.45 -11.09
C ALA A 136 -7.55 31.22 -10.83
N SER A 137 -7.64 32.53 -10.62
CA SER A 137 -6.47 33.39 -10.31
C SER A 137 -5.80 32.99 -8.99
N GLN A 138 -6.58 32.73 -7.93
CA GLN A 138 -6.04 32.26 -6.65
C GLN A 138 -5.32 30.92 -6.82
N ARG A 139 -5.89 29.99 -7.58
CA ARG A 139 -5.29 28.69 -7.85
C ARG A 139 -3.97 28.82 -8.63
N LEU A 140 -3.93 29.65 -9.66
CA LEU A 140 -2.71 29.93 -10.42
C LEU A 140 -1.63 30.60 -9.56
N ASN A 141 -2.01 31.55 -8.71
CA ASN A 141 -1.07 32.17 -7.78
C ASN A 141 -0.54 31.18 -6.73
N LYS A 142 -1.35 30.18 -6.31
CA LYS A 142 -0.90 29.09 -5.44
C LYS A 142 0.17 28.25 -6.15
N LEU A 143 -0.12 27.78 -7.36
CA LEU A 143 0.83 26.98 -8.16
C LEU A 143 2.13 27.75 -8.50
N HIS A 144 2.03 29.05 -8.68
CA HIS A 144 3.20 29.92 -8.80
C HIS A 144 4.03 29.99 -7.52
N LYS A 145 3.39 30.17 -6.35
CA LYS A 145 4.08 30.19 -5.05
C LYS A 145 4.77 28.86 -4.74
N GLU A 146 4.18 27.75 -5.18
CA GLU A 146 4.75 26.41 -5.05
C GLU A 146 5.85 26.12 -6.08
N GLY A 147 6.06 27.02 -7.06
CA GLY A 147 7.16 26.94 -8.03
C GLY A 147 6.87 26.10 -9.27
N TYR A 148 5.62 25.71 -9.50
CA TYR A 148 5.23 24.95 -10.70
C TYR A 148 5.00 25.85 -11.92
N LEU A 149 4.57 27.08 -11.69
CA LEU A 149 4.29 28.07 -12.73
C LEU A 149 5.13 29.33 -12.51
N GLU A 150 5.47 29.99 -13.59
CA GLU A 150 6.09 31.32 -13.58
C GLU A 150 5.10 32.36 -14.06
N LYS A 151 5.00 33.47 -13.32
CA LYS A 151 4.04 34.53 -13.59
C LYS A 151 4.69 35.58 -14.47
N GLN A 152 4.12 35.80 -15.64
CA GLN A 152 4.58 36.82 -16.59
C GLN A 152 3.46 37.82 -16.89
N ARG A 153 3.84 39.06 -17.16
CA ARG A 153 2.90 40.11 -17.54
C ARG A 153 3.09 40.45 -19.01
N ILE A 154 2.06 40.21 -19.81
CA ILE A 154 2.03 40.55 -21.23
C ILE A 154 1.03 41.70 -21.39
N GLY A 155 1.54 42.93 -21.49
CA GLY A 155 0.73 44.15 -21.54
C GLY A 155 -0.13 44.34 -20.28
N GLN A 156 -1.46 44.36 -20.45
CA GLN A 156 -2.41 44.50 -19.35
C GLN A 156 -2.82 43.16 -18.73
N GLN A 157 -2.42 42.03 -19.34
CA GLN A 157 -2.82 40.70 -18.90
C GLN A 157 -1.68 39.99 -18.14
N VAL A 158 -2.09 39.17 -17.18
CA VAL A 158 -1.19 38.29 -16.42
C VAL A 158 -1.38 36.88 -16.96
N VAL A 159 -0.27 36.27 -17.35
CA VAL A 159 -0.21 34.91 -17.88
C VAL A 159 0.73 34.07 -17.01
N PHE A 160 0.55 32.77 -17.06
CA PHE A 160 1.38 31.82 -16.34
C PHE A 160 1.97 30.83 -17.34
N VAL A 161 3.26 30.56 -17.22
CA VAL A 161 3.99 29.59 -18.04
C VAL A 161 4.51 28.47 -17.14
N LEU A 162 4.72 27.28 -17.69
CA LEU A 162 5.30 26.18 -16.92
C LEU A 162 6.73 26.55 -16.50
N SER A 163 7.07 26.34 -15.22
CA SER A 163 8.43 26.65 -14.77
C SER A 163 9.42 25.72 -15.45
N SER A 164 10.60 26.25 -15.78
CA SER A 164 11.71 25.54 -16.43
C SER A 164 12.07 24.18 -15.80
N LYS A 165 11.79 24.00 -14.50
CA LYS A 165 11.99 22.74 -13.76
C LYS A 165 11.14 21.57 -14.28
N TYR A 166 10.07 21.84 -15.02
CA TYR A 166 9.09 20.85 -15.48
C TYR A 166 8.95 20.80 -17.01
N THR A 167 9.88 21.43 -17.74
CA THR A 167 9.86 21.58 -19.21
C THR A 167 10.69 20.51 -19.94
N HIS A 168 10.87 19.33 -19.36
CA HIS A 168 11.62 18.23 -19.98
C HIS A 168 10.72 17.02 -20.28
#